data_AF-A0AAW2HMY9-F1
#
_entry.id   AF-A0AAW2HMY9-F1
#
_cell.length_a   1.000
_cell.length_b   1.000
_cell.length_c   1.000
_cell.angle_alpha   90.00
_cell.angle_beta   90.00
_cell.angle_gamma   90.00
#
_symmetry.space_group_name_H-M   'P 1'
#
loop_
_entity.id
_entity.type
_entity.pdbx_description
1 polymer ?
#
loop_
_entity_poly.entity_id
_entity_poly.type
_entity_poly.pdbx_seq_one_letter_code
_entity_poly.pdbx_strand_id
1 'polypeptide(L)'
;MVEMTIIEIDWETAMLYEEGISTRSNKQRVATVVAHELAHQWFGNLVTPVWWSDLWLNEGFASYVEYLGVEAVEPSWKILEQFVTQETQNVFALDALRTSHPISIEVHHPDEISEIFDRISYGKGASIIRMMDHFLTSQVFKSGLTRYLKRHKYSNAEQDDLWRALTEQAHEDRVLPKSVTVKTIMDTWTLQTGFPVVTVSRNYDNNTAVVVQEKFLLYKPTTNSSSDIQKQKALWWIPITYTSSDVLNFTSTYPSEWMRREKSITIRGLPSSEDWVIFNVLQTGFYRVNYDERNWKLLIKHLKDKSKMHDIIPTNRAQLIDDSLNLARAGLLNYSIAMDVTQYLYNELDYLPWESALIAFSYLDDMLIRTAGYDMFEEYILKLIQKVYEEIGFRDDMKDPQLVIYKRIYILSWACALGHEDCVKNSVKLFKDWMLSKDPDSENPISPNLKSIVYCTAIRVGGEKEWNFAWERYLNSNVGSEKDLILEALGCSSEIWILSRYLDWSMSETNGIRKQDVAKVFGALSENPVGQMLAFKFLRSQWQKLKNYLGPSMFSISTIVRSATKWINNDLEFSDLVHFAKQNSHDLGAASRAVDQVVEQAAANIRWMESNYETIVKWLTDAVR
;
A
#
# COMPACT_ATOMS: atom_id res chain seq x y z
N MET A 1 -23.19 -11.59 7.71
CA MET A 1 -22.70 -12.24 8.95
C MET A 1 -21.19 -12.23 9.03
N VAL A 2 -20.45 -12.41 7.92
CA VAL A 2 -18.98 -12.35 7.87
C VAL A 2 -18.41 -10.91 7.92
N GLU A 3 -19.03 -9.92 7.25
CA GLU A 3 -18.64 -8.50 7.38
C GLU A 3 -18.76 -7.99 8.82
N MET A 4 -19.86 -8.35 9.52
CA MET A 4 -20.00 -8.00 10.94
C MET A 4 -18.87 -8.60 11.79
N THR A 5 -18.22 -9.69 11.36
CA THR A 5 -17.08 -10.28 12.09
C THR A 5 -15.77 -9.51 11.87
N ILE A 6 -15.60 -8.85 10.73
CA ILE A 6 -14.45 -7.97 10.46
C ILE A 6 -14.62 -6.62 11.17
N ILE A 7 -15.85 -6.10 11.20
CA ILE A 7 -16.22 -4.90 11.97
C ILE A 7 -16.22 -5.19 13.48
N GLU A 8 -16.54 -6.42 13.92
CA GLU A 8 -16.54 -6.81 15.36
C GLU A 8 -15.17 -6.71 16.03
N ILE A 9 -14.06 -6.77 15.29
CA ILE A 9 -12.73 -6.73 15.89
C ILE A 9 -12.34 -5.30 16.31
N ASP A 10 -12.98 -4.26 15.76
CA ASP A 10 -12.60 -2.85 16.02
C ASP A 10 -13.72 -1.81 15.82
N TRP A 11 -14.99 -2.19 16.07
CA TRP A 11 -16.15 -1.31 15.84
C TRP A 11 -15.99 0.09 16.45
N GLU A 12 -15.47 0.18 17.67
CA GLU A 12 -15.28 1.46 18.36
C GLU A 12 -14.34 2.39 17.60
N THR A 13 -13.21 1.88 17.08
CA THR A 13 -12.23 2.69 16.33
C THR A 13 -12.67 2.95 14.88
N ALA A 14 -13.59 2.14 14.35
CA ALA A 14 -14.17 2.29 13.03
C ALA A 14 -15.38 3.25 12.99
N MET A 15 -16.03 3.52 14.14
CA MET A 15 -17.27 4.31 14.20
C MET A 15 -17.21 5.54 15.11
N LEU A 16 -16.40 5.53 16.17
CA LEU A 16 -16.35 6.62 17.13
C LEU A 16 -15.21 7.59 16.80
N TYR A 17 -15.50 8.88 16.92
CA TYR A 17 -14.51 9.94 16.81
C TYR A 17 -14.69 10.92 17.97
N GLU A 18 -13.61 11.17 18.69
CA GLU A 18 -13.58 12.15 19.78
C GLU A 18 -12.59 13.27 19.46
N GLU A 19 -13.10 14.51 19.44
CA GLU A 19 -12.30 15.69 19.15
C GLU A 19 -11.25 15.91 20.25
N GLY A 20 -10.01 16.22 19.85
CA GLY A 20 -8.89 16.40 20.78
C GLY A 20 -8.23 15.10 21.26
N ILE A 21 -8.85 13.94 21.04
CA ILE A 21 -8.27 12.62 21.36
C ILE A 21 -7.92 11.82 20.11
N SER A 22 -8.82 11.79 19.13
CA SER A 22 -8.67 11.00 17.91
C SER A 22 -7.87 11.72 16.83
N THR A 23 -7.04 11.00 16.09
CA THR A 23 -6.22 11.57 15.02
C THR A 23 -7.07 12.00 13.82
N ARG A 24 -6.50 12.85 12.94
CA ARG A 24 -7.11 13.14 11.63
C ARG A 24 -7.20 11.92 10.72
N SER A 25 -6.30 10.95 10.89
CA SER A 25 -6.40 9.65 10.22
C SER A 25 -7.61 8.84 10.70
N ASN A 26 -7.90 8.86 12.01
CA ASN A 26 -9.10 8.21 12.54
C ASN A 26 -10.37 8.87 12.01
N LYS A 27 -10.41 10.21 11.94
CA LYS A 27 -11.56 10.92 11.37
C LYS A 27 -11.84 10.50 9.93
N GLN A 28 -10.79 10.39 9.10
CA GLN A 28 -10.92 9.93 7.73
C GLN A 28 -11.38 8.48 7.67
N ARG A 29 -10.79 7.58 8.48
CA ARG A 29 -11.20 6.17 8.57
C ARG A 29 -12.67 6.00 8.95
N VAL A 30 -13.15 6.75 9.95
CA VAL A 30 -14.58 6.70 10.34
C VAL A 30 -15.46 7.15 9.17
N ALA A 31 -15.10 8.24 8.49
CA ALA A 31 -15.87 8.72 7.35
C ALA A 31 -15.88 7.73 6.17
N THR A 32 -14.74 7.11 5.85
CA THR A 32 -14.65 6.12 4.76
C THR A 32 -15.41 4.85 5.11
N VAL A 33 -15.26 4.32 6.33
CA VAL A 33 -16.02 3.13 6.78
C VAL A 33 -17.52 3.41 6.75
N VAL A 34 -17.99 4.53 7.27
CA VAL A 34 -19.42 4.88 7.21
C VAL A 34 -19.90 4.98 5.76
N ALA A 35 -19.12 5.59 4.87
CA ALA A 35 -19.47 5.67 3.45
C ALA A 35 -19.48 4.29 2.77
N HIS A 36 -18.57 3.39 3.14
CA HIS A 36 -18.49 2.00 2.68
C HIS A 36 -19.74 1.21 3.05
N GLU A 37 -20.11 1.19 4.34
CA GLU A 37 -21.28 0.47 4.85
C GLU A 37 -22.62 1.05 4.31
N LEU A 38 -22.66 2.35 4.05
CA LEU A 38 -23.79 2.97 3.37
C LEU A 38 -23.85 2.58 1.89
N ALA A 39 -22.71 2.42 1.21
CA ALA A 39 -22.69 1.93 -0.17
C ALA A 39 -23.24 0.50 -0.28
N HIS A 40 -22.99 -0.35 0.73
CA HIS A 40 -23.55 -1.71 0.79
C HIS A 40 -25.07 -1.77 0.85
N GLN A 41 -25.75 -0.70 1.26
CA GLN A 41 -27.21 -0.63 1.17
C GLN A 41 -27.72 -0.79 -0.27
N TRP A 42 -26.89 -0.47 -1.27
CA TRP A 42 -27.16 -0.71 -2.70
C TRP A 42 -26.37 -1.91 -3.25
N PHE A 43 -25.04 -1.93 -3.05
CA PHE A 43 -24.13 -2.96 -3.56
C PHE A 43 -23.87 -4.05 -2.51
N GLY A 44 -24.74 -5.05 -2.46
CA GLY A 44 -24.71 -6.11 -1.46
C GLY A 44 -26.10 -6.40 -0.90
N ASN A 45 -26.77 -5.39 -0.36
CA ASN A 45 -28.09 -5.55 0.27
C ASN A 45 -29.24 -5.48 -0.75
N LEU A 46 -29.31 -4.41 -1.56
CA LEU A 46 -30.38 -4.25 -2.56
C LEU A 46 -30.18 -5.19 -3.75
N VAL A 47 -28.95 -5.35 -4.20
CA VAL A 47 -28.54 -6.31 -5.23
C VAL A 47 -27.41 -7.14 -4.66
N THR A 48 -27.63 -8.45 -4.53
CA THR A 48 -26.66 -9.36 -3.89
C THR A 48 -25.99 -10.25 -4.95
N PRO A 49 -24.69 -10.56 -4.86
CA PRO A 49 -24.07 -11.52 -5.75
C PRO A 49 -24.81 -12.86 -5.69
N VAL A 50 -24.83 -13.61 -6.79
CA VAL A 50 -25.39 -14.98 -6.80
C VAL A 50 -24.59 -15.91 -5.89
N TRP A 51 -23.26 -15.74 -5.87
CA TRP A 51 -22.35 -16.55 -5.07
C TRP A 51 -21.10 -15.77 -4.66
N TRP A 52 -20.35 -16.30 -3.69
CA TRP A 52 -19.11 -15.71 -3.17
C TRP A 52 -18.01 -15.55 -4.23
N SER A 53 -18.12 -16.25 -5.37
CA SER A 53 -17.19 -16.11 -6.48
C SER A 53 -17.13 -14.69 -7.07
N ASP A 54 -18.21 -13.93 -6.92
CA ASP A 54 -18.32 -12.53 -7.34
C ASP A 54 -18.42 -11.58 -6.13
N LEU A 55 -17.84 -11.94 -4.97
CA LEU A 55 -17.79 -11.10 -3.77
C LEU A 55 -17.31 -9.68 -4.06
N TRP A 56 -16.36 -9.53 -5.00
CA TRP A 56 -15.82 -8.24 -5.41
C TRP A 56 -16.86 -7.27 -5.99
N LEU A 57 -18.03 -7.74 -6.47
CA LEU A 57 -19.15 -6.88 -6.88
C LEU A 57 -19.76 -6.11 -5.69
N ASN A 58 -19.58 -6.59 -4.47
CA ASN A 58 -19.92 -5.86 -3.25
C ASN A 58 -18.74 -5.03 -2.80
N GLU A 59 -17.67 -5.72 -2.37
CA GLU A 59 -16.54 -5.11 -1.67
C GLU A 59 -15.79 -4.11 -2.55
N GLY A 60 -15.54 -4.45 -3.81
CA GLY A 60 -14.87 -3.55 -4.75
C GLY A 60 -15.69 -2.30 -5.04
N PHE A 61 -17.02 -2.42 -5.11
CA PHE A 61 -17.90 -1.26 -5.33
C PHE A 61 -17.98 -0.38 -4.09
N ALA A 62 -18.17 -0.96 -2.90
CA ALA A 62 -18.16 -0.20 -1.67
C ALA A 62 -16.83 0.51 -1.46
N SER A 63 -15.69 -0.17 -1.69
CA SER A 63 -14.35 0.42 -1.62
C SER A 63 -14.06 1.53 -2.64
N TYR A 64 -14.71 1.56 -3.80
CA TYR A 64 -14.59 2.72 -4.70
C TYR A 64 -15.55 3.85 -4.31
N VAL A 65 -16.79 3.51 -3.99
CA VAL A 65 -17.86 4.47 -3.72
C VAL A 65 -17.66 5.17 -2.39
N GLU A 66 -16.97 4.57 -1.41
CA GLU A 66 -16.63 5.24 -0.14
C GLU A 66 -15.85 6.55 -0.39
N TYR A 67 -14.89 6.53 -1.31
CA TYR A 67 -14.09 7.70 -1.65
C TYR A 67 -14.93 8.76 -2.36
N LEU A 68 -15.84 8.37 -3.25
CA LEU A 68 -16.79 9.29 -3.89
C LEU A 68 -17.75 9.91 -2.87
N GLY A 69 -18.22 9.12 -1.91
CA GLY A 69 -19.12 9.56 -0.83
C GLY A 69 -18.43 10.56 0.09
N VAL A 70 -17.21 10.26 0.53
CA VAL A 70 -16.42 11.17 1.37
C VAL A 70 -16.02 12.43 0.61
N GLU A 71 -15.58 12.34 -0.65
CA GLU A 71 -15.26 13.52 -1.47
C GLU A 71 -16.45 14.47 -1.61
N ALA A 72 -17.67 13.93 -1.74
CA ALA A 72 -18.88 14.75 -1.86
C ALA A 72 -19.22 15.54 -0.58
N VAL A 73 -18.80 15.05 0.59
CA VAL A 73 -19.08 15.66 1.89
C VAL A 73 -17.89 16.49 2.41
N GLU A 74 -16.67 16.03 2.15
CA GLU A 74 -15.41 16.61 2.61
C GLU A 74 -14.41 16.82 1.44
N PRO A 75 -14.75 17.62 0.42
CA PRO A 75 -13.90 17.81 -0.78
C PRO A 75 -12.53 18.41 -0.46
N SER A 76 -12.40 19.08 0.69
CA SER A 76 -11.12 19.65 1.15
C SER A 76 -10.07 18.58 1.51
N TRP A 77 -10.49 17.32 1.72
CA TRP A 77 -9.57 16.22 2.05
C TRP A 77 -8.89 15.64 0.81
N LYS A 78 -9.40 15.94 -0.39
CA LYS A 78 -8.87 15.45 -1.68
C LYS A 78 -8.71 13.93 -1.70
N ILE A 79 -9.71 13.21 -1.20
CA ILE A 79 -9.58 11.77 -0.94
C ILE A 79 -9.46 10.96 -2.24
N LEU A 80 -10.02 11.46 -3.34
CA LEU A 80 -9.84 10.86 -4.66
C LEU A 80 -8.39 10.91 -5.16
N GLU A 81 -7.61 11.92 -4.74
CA GLU A 81 -6.18 11.96 -5.04
C GLU A 81 -5.43 10.89 -4.21
N GLN A 82 -5.83 10.71 -2.94
CA GLN A 82 -5.26 9.71 -2.02
C GLN A 82 -5.56 8.25 -2.43
N PHE A 83 -6.68 8.01 -3.13
CA PHE A 83 -7.04 6.67 -3.63
C PHE A 83 -5.90 5.98 -4.39
N VAL A 84 -5.13 6.75 -5.16
CA VAL A 84 -4.05 6.21 -5.99
C VAL A 84 -2.97 5.56 -5.13
N THR A 85 -2.50 6.25 -4.11
CA THR A 85 -1.43 5.77 -3.21
C THR A 85 -1.95 4.75 -2.19
N GLN A 86 -3.17 4.95 -1.67
CA GLN A 86 -3.75 4.13 -0.61
C GLN A 86 -4.37 2.81 -1.11
N GLU A 87 -4.99 2.80 -2.30
CA GLU A 87 -5.63 1.61 -2.88
C GLU A 87 -4.82 1.03 -4.04
N THR A 88 -4.65 1.80 -5.13
CA THR A 88 -4.09 1.27 -6.39
C THR A 88 -2.64 0.83 -6.24
N GLN A 89 -1.76 1.69 -5.73
CA GLN A 89 -0.35 1.36 -5.54
C GLN A 89 -0.17 0.28 -4.47
N ASN A 90 -0.98 0.32 -3.42
CA ASN A 90 -0.93 -0.65 -2.33
C ASN A 90 -1.20 -2.09 -2.81
N VAL A 91 -2.25 -2.30 -3.61
CA VAL A 91 -2.61 -3.65 -4.08
C VAL A 91 -1.64 -4.20 -5.12
N PHE A 92 -0.88 -3.35 -5.83
CA PHE A 92 0.13 -3.83 -6.77
C PHE A 92 1.19 -4.73 -6.11
N ALA A 93 1.54 -4.49 -4.84
CA ALA A 93 2.52 -5.30 -4.14
C ALA A 93 2.05 -6.77 -4.00
N LEU A 94 0.77 -6.98 -3.67
CA LEU A 94 0.19 -8.31 -3.53
C LEU A 94 -0.08 -8.96 -4.89
N ASP A 95 -0.64 -8.22 -5.84
CA ASP A 95 -1.05 -8.77 -7.14
C ASP A 95 0.12 -9.02 -8.11
N ALA A 96 1.32 -8.55 -7.75
CA ALA A 96 2.57 -8.86 -8.46
C ALA A 96 3.21 -10.19 -8.04
N LEU A 97 2.66 -10.91 -7.05
CA LEU A 97 3.12 -12.22 -6.60
C LEU A 97 2.49 -13.36 -7.42
N ARG A 98 3.21 -14.48 -7.57
CA ARG A 98 2.65 -15.65 -8.27
C ARG A 98 1.53 -16.34 -7.49
N THR A 99 1.57 -16.21 -6.16
CA THR A 99 0.55 -16.68 -5.21
C THR A 99 -0.66 -15.75 -5.09
N SER A 100 -0.78 -14.70 -5.92
CA SER A 100 -2.04 -13.94 -6.06
C SER A 100 -3.14 -14.79 -6.72
N HIS A 101 -4.37 -14.27 -6.81
CA HIS A 101 -5.50 -14.92 -7.46
C HIS A 101 -6.29 -13.96 -8.38
N PRO A 102 -7.13 -14.48 -9.31
CA PRO A 102 -8.10 -13.67 -10.04
C PRO A 102 -9.14 -13.08 -9.07
N ILE A 103 -9.75 -11.94 -9.43
CA ILE A 103 -10.74 -11.30 -8.55
C ILE A 103 -12.07 -12.06 -8.50
N SER A 104 -12.44 -12.70 -9.62
CA SER A 104 -13.55 -13.65 -9.68
C SER A 104 -12.95 -15.06 -9.62
N ILE A 105 -13.24 -15.77 -8.53
CA ILE A 105 -12.63 -17.06 -8.21
C ILE A 105 -13.71 -18.06 -7.78
N GLU A 106 -13.61 -19.30 -8.22
CA GLU A 106 -14.53 -20.35 -7.76
C GLU A 106 -14.28 -20.68 -6.29
N VAL A 107 -15.36 -20.73 -5.50
CA VAL A 107 -15.33 -21.04 -4.07
C VAL A 107 -16.14 -22.30 -3.83
N HIS A 108 -15.49 -23.34 -3.31
CA HIS A 108 -16.09 -24.66 -3.08
C HIS A 108 -16.26 -24.98 -1.59
N HIS A 109 -15.36 -24.49 -0.72
CA HIS A 109 -15.39 -24.74 0.72
C HIS A 109 -15.56 -23.46 1.55
N PRO A 110 -16.30 -23.46 2.69
CA PRO A 110 -16.48 -22.27 3.52
C PRO A 110 -15.18 -21.60 4.01
N ASP A 111 -14.13 -22.38 4.26
CA ASP A 111 -12.83 -21.81 4.69
C ASP A 111 -12.20 -20.94 3.58
N GLU A 112 -12.44 -21.27 2.31
CA GLU A 112 -11.96 -20.49 1.15
C GLU A 112 -12.66 -19.12 1.05
N ILE A 113 -13.88 -19.00 1.59
CA ILE A 113 -14.61 -17.72 1.62
C ILE A 113 -13.77 -16.68 2.38
N SER A 114 -13.24 -17.05 3.55
CA SER A 114 -12.45 -16.12 4.36
C SER A 114 -11.14 -15.72 3.67
N GLU A 115 -10.62 -16.57 2.77
CA GLU A 115 -9.39 -16.30 2.04
C GLU A 115 -9.56 -15.34 0.85
N ILE A 116 -10.80 -15.07 0.43
CA ILE A 116 -11.11 -14.12 -0.65
C ILE A 116 -11.57 -12.75 -0.11
N PHE A 117 -11.77 -12.61 1.20
CA PHE A 117 -11.87 -11.31 1.88
C PHE A 117 -10.47 -10.70 2.07
N ASP A 118 -9.81 -10.41 0.95
CA ASP A 118 -8.43 -9.93 0.94
C ASP A 118 -8.26 -8.67 0.08
N ARG A 119 -7.03 -8.13 0.03
CA ARG A 119 -6.76 -6.88 -0.72
C ARG A 119 -7.05 -6.99 -2.22
N ILE A 120 -7.18 -8.19 -2.80
CA ILE A 120 -7.55 -8.36 -4.21
C ILE A 120 -9.04 -8.04 -4.41
N SER A 121 -9.94 -8.58 -3.58
CA SER A 121 -11.38 -8.30 -3.70
C SER A 121 -11.72 -6.82 -3.45
N TYR A 122 -11.05 -6.20 -2.47
CA TYR A 122 -11.25 -4.79 -2.11
C TYR A 122 -10.45 -3.85 -3.03
N GLY A 123 -9.12 -3.80 -2.88
CA GLY A 123 -8.27 -2.79 -3.52
C GLY A 123 -8.16 -2.93 -5.05
N LYS A 124 -7.99 -4.17 -5.56
CA LYS A 124 -7.99 -4.40 -7.02
C LYS A 124 -9.39 -4.20 -7.58
N GLY A 125 -10.44 -4.66 -6.89
CA GLY A 125 -11.84 -4.43 -7.24
C GLY A 125 -12.14 -2.95 -7.42
N ALA A 126 -11.85 -2.15 -6.40
CA ALA A 126 -12.03 -0.70 -6.44
C ALA A 126 -11.21 -0.05 -7.57
N SER A 127 -9.96 -0.46 -7.75
CA SER A 127 -9.07 0.11 -8.77
C SER A 127 -9.55 -0.17 -10.20
N ILE A 128 -10.04 -1.38 -10.49
CA ILE A 128 -10.60 -1.68 -11.83
C ILE A 128 -11.97 -1.03 -12.04
N ILE A 129 -12.75 -0.82 -10.97
CA ILE A 129 -14.00 -0.07 -11.03
C ILE A 129 -13.73 1.41 -11.32
N ARG A 130 -12.75 2.02 -10.64
CA ARG A 130 -12.27 3.36 -10.95
C ARG A 130 -11.81 3.48 -12.41
N MET A 131 -11.04 2.50 -12.89
CA MET A 131 -10.63 2.45 -14.30
C MET A 131 -11.84 2.46 -15.25
N MET A 132 -12.91 1.71 -14.94
CA MET A 132 -14.17 1.73 -15.69
C MET A 132 -14.87 3.09 -15.67
N ASP A 133 -14.97 3.71 -14.50
CA ASP A 133 -15.56 5.04 -14.35
C ASP A 133 -14.89 6.06 -15.27
N HIS A 134 -13.56 6.01 -15.36
CA HIS A 134 -12.79 6.89 -16.23
C HIS A 134 -12.96 6.56 -17.72
N PHE A 135 -12.77 5.31 -18.16
CA PHE A 135 -12.87 5.01 -19.59
C PHE A 135 -14.29 5.06 -20.14
N LEU A 136 -15.31 4.88 -19.29
CA LEU A 136 -16.71 5.08 -19.65
C LEU A 136 -17.16 6.53 -19.49
N THR A 137 -16.39 7.38 -18.82
CA THR A 137 -16.83 8.67 -18.24
C THR A 137 -17.83 8.49 -17.11
N SER A 138 -17.72 9.34 -16.08
CA SER A 138 -18.53 9.17 -14.87
C SER A 138 -20.03 9.32 -15.06
N GLN A 139 -20.47 10.04 -16.09
CA GLN A 139 -21.88 10.18 -16.39
C GLN A 139 -22.48 8.87 -16.90
N VAL A 140 -21.81 8.20 -17.85
CA VAL A 140 -22.26 6.93 -18.42
C VAL A 140 -22.14 5.81 -17.39
N PHE A 141 -21.03 5.78 -16.63
CA PHE A 141 -20.83 4.81 -15.57
C PHE A 141 -21.97 4.87 -14.54
N LYS A 142 -22.27 6.05 -13.98
CA LYS A 142 -23.39 6.25 -13.03
C LYS A 142 -24.74 5.85 -13.62
N SER A 143 -24.97 6.18 -14.88
CA SER A 143 -26.24 5.87 -15.56
C SER A 143 -26.40 4.37 -15.81
N GLY A 144 -25.31 3.67 -16.16
CA GLY A 144 -25.26 2.23 -16.31
C GLY A 144 -25.41 1.49 -14.97
N LEU A 145 -24.79 1.99 -13.89
CA LEU A 145 -25.03 1.47 -12.53
C LEU A 145 -26.48 1.65 -12.08
N THR A 146 -27.08 2.79 -12.38
CA THR A 146 -28.50 3.04 -12.07
C THR A 146 -29.39 2.03 -12.79
N ARG A 147 -29.06 1.69 -14.05
CA ARG A 147 -29.75 0.66 -14.83
C ARG A 147 -29.59 -0.72 -14.22
N TYR A 148 -28.36 -1.09 -13.85
CA TYR A 148 -28.05 -2.34 -13.16
C TYR A 148 -28.86 -2.50 -11.86
N LEU A 149 -28.77 -1.53 -10.95
CA LEU A 149 -29.48 -1.56 -9.67
C LEU A 149 -31.00 -1.63 -9.85
N LYS A 150 -31.58 -0.89 -10.81
CA LYS A 150 -33.03 -0.93 -11.06
C LYS A 150 -33.52 -2.28 -11.59
N ARG A 151 -32.69 -2.99 -12.36
CA ARG A 151 -33.04 -4.29 -12.94
C ARG A 151 -32.98 -5.42 -11.92
N HIS A 152 -31.98 -5.37 -11.04
CA HIS A 152 -31.68 -6.46 -10.11
C HIS A 152 -32.12 -6.19 -8.66
N LYS A 153 -32.78 -5.05 -8.40
CA LYS A 153 -33.27 -4.70 -7.05
C LYS A 153 -34.06 -5.85 -6.42
N TYR A 154 -33.76 -6.14 -5.14
CA TYR A 154 -34.34 -7.23 -4.35
C TYR A 154 -34.09 -8.62 -4.93
N SER A 155 -33.00 -8.78 -5.69
CA SER A 155 -32.62 -10.04 -6.33
C SER A 155 -31.10 -10.17 -6.40
N ASN A 156 -30.66 -11.19 -7.13
CA ASN A 156 -29.25 -11.50 -7.30
C ASN A 156 -28.73 -11.05 -8.68
N ALA A 157 -27.40 -10.92 -8.78
CA ALA A 157 -26.72 -10.63 -10.04
C ALA A 157 -25.34 -11.30 -10.10
N GLU A 158 -24.89 -11.59 -11.32
CA GLU A 158 -23.53 -12.02 -11.64
C GLU A 158 -22.76 -10.87 -12.31
N GLN A 159 -21.42 -10.97 -12.43
CA GLN A 159 -20.62 -9.92 -13.08
C GLN A 159 -21.08 -9.61 -14.51
N ASP A 160 -21.57 -10.60 -15.24
CA ASP A 160 -22.05 -10.45 -16.63
C ASP A 160 -23.32 -9.57 -16.73
N ASP A 161 -24.14 -9.49 -15.67
CA ASP A 161 -25.30 -8.60 -15.63
C ASP A 161 -24.89 -7.13 -15.48
N LEU A 162 -23.86 -6.86 -14.67
CA LEU A 162 -23.24 -5.54 -14.57
C LEU A 162 -22.65 -5.12 -15.94
N TRP A 163 -21.88 -6.02 -16.57
CA TRP A 163 -21.30 -5.78 -17.89
C TRP A 163 -22.34 -5.44 -18.94
N ARG A 164 -23.48 -6.14 -18.92
CA ARG A 164 -24.60 -5.88 -19.83
C ARG A 164 -25.17 -4.48 -19.64
N ALA A 165 -25.46 -4.10 -18.39
CA ALA A 165 -26.02 -2.79 -18.08
C ALA A 165 -25.08 -1.63 -18.46
N LEU A 166 -23.78 -1.75 -18.16
CA LEU A 166 -22.77 -0.75 -18.53
C LEU A 166 -22.57 -0.68 -20.05
N THR A 167 -22.56 -1.82 -20.74
CA THR A 167 -22.41 -1.87 -22.21
C THR A 167 -23.57 -1.18 -22.90
N GLU A 168 -24.81 -1.46 -22.50
CA GLU A 168 -26.00 -0.83 -23.07
C GLU A 168 -25.94 0.70 -22.93
N GLN A 169 -25.62 1.20 -21.73
CA GLN A 169 -25.52 2.64 -21.51
C GLN A 169 -24.38 3.27 -22.32
N ALA A 170 -23.22 2.61 -22.37
CA ALA A 170 -22.07 3.10 -23.14
C ALA A 170 -22.32 3.13 -24.65
N HIS A 171 -23.15 2.23 -25.18
CA HIS A 171 -23.58 2.22 -26.57
C HIS A 171 -24.64 3.29 -26.87
N GLU A 172 -25.60 3.48 -25.96
CA GLU A 172 -26.62 4.53 -26.03
C GLU A 172 -25.96 5.92 -26.09
N ASP A 173 -24.98 6.16 -25.21
CA ASP A 173 -24.27 7.44 -25.10
C ASP A 173 -23.04 7.55 -26.03
N ARG A 174 -22.79 6.52 -26.85
CA ARG A 174 -21.72 6.46 -27.87
C ARG A 174 -20.29 6.63 -27.32
N VAL A 175 -20.08 6.26 -26.07
CA VAL A 175 -18.76 6.25 -25.43
C VAL A 175 -17.94 5.04 -25.86
N LEU A 176 -18.60 3.89 -26.08
CA LEU A 176 -17.98 2.68 -26.63
C LEU A 176 -18.49 2.39 -28.05
N PRO A 177 -17.62 1.90 -28.96
CA PRO A 177 -18.05 1.38 -30.25
C PRO A 177 -19.04 0.21 -30.07
N LYS A 178 -20.04 0.11 -30.95
CA LYS A 178 -21.05 -0.97 -30.90
C LYS A 178 -20.47 -2.38 -30.95
N SER A 179 -19.28 -2.55 -31.52
CA SER A 179 -18.58 -3.84 -31.61
C SER A 179 -17.81 -4.21 -30.34
N VAL A 180 -17.67 -3.30 -29.39
CA VAL A 180 -16.93 -3.49 -28.13
C VAL A 180 -17.92 -3.53 -26.98
N THR A 181 -17.78 -4.51 -26.10
CA THR A 181 -18.59 -4.60 -24.88
C THR A 181 -17.70 -4.44 -23.66
N VAL A 182 -18.28 -3.97 -22.55
CA VAL A 182 -17.56 -3.89 -21.27
C VAL A 182 -17.08 -5.28 -20.85
N LYS A 183 -17.86 -6.33 -21.11
CA LYS A 183 -17.47 -7.73 -20.87
C LYS A 183 -16.14 -8.08 -21.55
N THR A 184 -16.01 -7.77 -22.85
CA THR A 184 -14.79 -8.12 -23.60
C THR A 184 -13.52 -7.47 -23.03
N ILE A 185 -13.67 -6.27 -22.45
CA ILE A 185 -12.58 -5.54 -21.79
C ILE A 185 -12.35 -6.15 -20.41
N MET A 186 -13.38 -6.20 -19.56
CA MET A 186 -13.28 -6.50 -18.13
C MET A 186 -13.04 -7.98 -17.82
N ASP A 187 -13.42 -8.92 -18.69
CA ASP A 187 -13.02 -10.32 -18.55
C ASP A 187 -11.48 -10.47 -18.51
N THR A 188 -10.74 -9.58 -19.18
CA THR A 188 -9.26 -9.59 -19.11
C THR A 188 -8.72 -9.12 -17.77
N TRP A 189 -9.52 -8.43 -16.95
CA TRP A 189 -9.13 -7.88 -15.66
C TRP A 189 -9.64 -8.72 -14.50
N THR A 190 -10.78 -9.40 -14.65
CA THR A 190 -11.42 -10.15 -13.56
C THR A 190 -11.06 -11.64 -13.53
N LEU A 191 -10.92 -12.28 -14.70
CA LEU A 191 -10.77 -13.73 -14.81
C LEU A 191 -9.32 -14.22 -14.81
N GLN A 192 -8.35 -13.32 -14.69
CA GLN A 192 -6.93 -13.65 -14.63
C GLN A 192 -6.21 -12.91 -13.52
N THR A 193 -5.19 -13.57 -12.96
CA THR A 193 -4.36 -13.06 -11.86
C THR A 193 -3.35 -12.02 -12.34
N GLY A 194 -3.07 -11.01 -11.52
CA GLY A 194 -2.06 -9.99 -11.79
C GLY A 194 -2.53 -8.84 -12.68
N PHE A 195 -1.57 -8.02 -13.07
CA PHE A 195 -1.74 -6.84 -13.90
C PHE A 195 -0.55 -6.66 -14.85
N PRO A 196 -0.68 -5.85 -15.92
CA PRO A 196 0.41 -5.64 -16.86
C PRO A 196 1.37 -4.52 -16.42
N VAL A 197 2.61 -4.64 -16.86
CA VAL A 197 3.50 -3.50 -17.09
C VAL A 197 3.44 -3.13 -18.58
N VAL A 198 3.29 -1.85 -18.86
CA VAL A 198 3.28 -1.26 -20.19
C VAL A 198 4.63 -0.60 -20.44
N THR A 199 5.44 -1.17 -21.34
CA THR A 199 6.75 -0.65 -21.71
C THR A 199 6.65 0.17 -22.99
N VAL A 200 6.99 1.45 -22.91
CA VAL A 200 6.98 2.41 -24.03
C VAL A 200 8.40 2.59 -24.55
N SER A 201 8.67 2.10 -25.76
CA SER A 201 9.96 2.27 -26.44
C SER A 201 9.81 3.26 -27.59
N ARG A 202 10.33 4.48 -27.40
CA ARG A 202 10.22 5.55 -28.41
C ARG A 202 11.24 5.37 -29.54
N ASN A 203 10.76 5.60 -30.75
CA ASN A 203 11.60 5.93 -31.90
C ASN A 203 11.57 7.46 -32.07
N TYR A 204 12.67 8.09 -31.69
CA TYR A 204 12.83 9.54 -31.65
C TYR A 204 13.04 10.17 -33.04
N ASP A 205 13.39 9.37 -34.06
CA ASP A 205 13.64 9.87 -35.42
C ASP A 205 12.34 10.11 -36.19
N ASN A 206 11.30 9.33 -35.88
CA ASN A 206 10.01 9.40 -36.58
C ASN A 206 8.82 9.69 -35.66
N ASN A 207 9.07 10.07 -34.40
CA ASN A 207 8.04 10.46 -33.44
C ASN A 207 6.98 9.35 -33.23
N THR A 208 7.43 8.11 -33.06
CA THR A 208 6.57 6.95 -32.76
C THR A 208 7.04 6.23 -31.50
N ALA A 209 6.19 5.38 -30.92
CA ALA A 209 6.63 4.41 -29.92
C ALA A 209 6.00 3.04 -30.16
N VAL A 210 6.81 2.01 -29.93
CA VAL A 210 6.29 0.65 -29.76
C VAL A 210 5.93 0.49 -28.29
N VAL A 211 4.67 0.17 -28.02
CA VAL A 211 4.14 -0.02 -26.67
C VAL A 211 3.86 -1.51 -26.49
N VAL A 212 4.50 -2.13 -25.51
CA VAL A 212 4.44 -3.57 -25.23
C VAL A 212 3.83 -3.81 -23.85
N GLN A 213 2.95 -4.79 -23.74
CA GLN A 213 2.45 -5.24 -22.44
C GLN A 213 3.03 -6.60 -22.07
N GLU A 214 3.34 -6.78 -20.80
CA GLU A 214 3.70 -8.06 -20.20
C GLU A 214 3.12 -8.13 -18.79
N LYS A 215 2.82 -9.34 -18.29
CA LYS A 215 2.43 -9.51 -16.88
C LYS A 215 3.56 -9.01 -15.97
N PHE A 216 3.25 -8.07 -15.10
CA PHE A 216 4.19 -7.62 -14.08
C PHE A 216 4.29 -8.67 -12.98
N LEU A 217 5.52 -9.04 -12.64
CA LEU A 217 5.86 -9.88 -11.51
C LEU A 217 7.03 -9.24 -10.82
N LEU A 218 7.00 -9.13 -9.49
CA LEU A 218 8.14 -8.66 -8.72
C LEU A 218 9.34 -9.59 -8.87
N TYR A 219 9.09 -10.87 -9.17
CA TYR A 219 10.12 -11.87 -9.30
C TYR A 219 9.74 -12.96 -10.32
N LYS A 220 10.68 -13.28 -11.23
CA LYS A 220 10.53 -14.33 -12.25
C LYS A 220 11.36 -15.57 -11.86
N PRO A 221 10.78 -16.78 -11.78
CA PRO A 221 11.51 -17.99 -11.42
C PRO A 221 12.56 -18.38 -12.47
N THR A 222 13.68 -18.94 -12.02
CA THR A 222 14.78 -19.44 -12.87
C THR A 222 14.44 -20.76 -13.57
N THR A 223 13.49 -21.53 -13.05
CA THR A 223 12.99 -22.76 -13.66
C THR A 223 11.55 -22.55 -14.13
N ASN A 224 11.37 -22.34 -15.43
CA ASN A 224 10.05 -22.24 -16.03
C ASN A 224 9.40 -23.63 -16.09
N SER A 225 8.40 -23.88 -15.24
CA SER A 225 7.49 -25.01 -15.47
C SER A 225 6.59 -24.72 -16.68
N SER A 226 6.07 -25.75 -17.34
CA SER A 226 5.19 -25.59 -18.52
C SER A 226 3.90 -24.80 -18.20
N SER A 227 3.42 -24.86 -16.96
CA SER A 227 2.27 -24.07 -16.47
C SER A 227 2.63 -22.58 -16.28
N ASP A 228 3.88 -22.27 -15.90
CA ASP A 228 4.35 -20.88 -15.80
C ASP A 228 4.44 -20.18 -17.15
N ILE A 229 4.81 -20.93 -18.20
CA ILE A 229 4.87 -20.42 -19.57
C ILE A 229 3.47 -20.10 -20.12
N GLN A 230 2.43 -20.86 -19.74
CA GLN A 230 1.04 -20.53 -20.10
C GLN A 230 0.51 -19.33 -19.31
N LYS A 231 0.81 -19.24 -18.00
CA LYS A 231 0.41 -18.09 -17.16
C LYS A 231 1.12 -16.77 -17.55
N GLN A 232 2.29 -16.82 -18.20
CA GLN A 232 3.00 -15.66 -18.74
C GLN A 232 2.39 -15.10 -20.06
N LYS A 233 1.42 -15.79 -20.69
CA LYS A 233 0.74 -15.32 -21.91
C LYS A 233 -0.52 -14.48 -21.63
N ALA A 234 -0.79 -14.12 -20.38
CA ALA A 234 -1.89 -13.25 -20.02
C ALA A 234 -1.74 -11.89 -20.73
N LEU A 235 -2.78 -11.48 -21.44
CA LEU A 235 -2.86 -10.20 -22.13
C LEU A 235 -4.13 -9.49 -21.68
N TRP A 236 -4.04 -8.18 -21.50
CA TRP A 236 -5.10 -7.32 -21.04
C TRP A 236 -5.63 -6.44 -22.17
N TRP A 237 -6.89 -6.04 -22.05
CA TRP A 237 -7.44 -4.98 -22.85
C TRP A 237 -7.24 -3.65 -22.13
N ILE A 238 -6.21 -2.89 -22.52
CA ILE A 238 -5.71 -1.75 -21.73
C ILE A 238 -6.20 -0.42 -22.30
N PRO A 239 -6.89 0.42 -21.51
CA PRO A 239 -7.15 1.82 -21.85
C PRO A 239 -5.87 2.65 -21.64
N ILE A 240 -5.28 3.13 -22.73
CA ILE A 240 -4.05 3.91 -22.69
C ILE A 240 -4.39 5.40 -22.73
N THR A 241 -3.91 6.13 -21.73
CA THR A 241 -3.89 7.61 -21.71
C THR A 241 -2.43 8.05 -21.66
N TYR A 242 -2.11 9.16 -22.32
CA TYR A 242 -0.78 9.75 -22.24
C TYR A 242 -0.83 11.26 -22.49
N THR A 243 0.20 11.95 -22.00
CA THR A 243 0.45 13.36 -22.26
C THR A 243 1.96 13.59 -22.36
N SER A 244 2.37 14.82 -22.65
CA SER A 244 3.74 15.18 -22.98
C SER A 244 4.07 16.60 -22.54
N SER A 245 5.36 16.96 -22.57
CA SER A 245 5.84 18.30 -22.15
C SER A 245 5.28 19.46 -22.97
N ASP A 246 4.80 19.22 -24.19
CA ASP A 246 4.18 20.22 -25.06
C ASP A 246 2.66 20.34 -24.84
N VAL A 247 1.98 19.26 -24.45
CA VAL A 247 0.51 19.23 -24.30
C VAL A 247 0.07 19.50 -22.86
N LEU A 248 0.76 18.92 -21.87
CA LEU A 248 0.51 19.08 -20.42
C LEU A 248 -0.97 18.87 -19.99
N ASN A 249 -1.74 18.08 -20.74
CA ASN A 249 -3.12 17.76 -20.38
C ASN A 249 -3.18 16.55 -19.45
N PHE A 250 -3.33 16.81 -18.15
CA PHE A 250 -3.50 15.78 -17.11
C PHE A 250 -4.96 15.59 -16.64
N THR A 251 -5.93 16.24 -17.30
CA THR A 251 -7.34 16.17 -16.91
C THR A 251 -8.15 15.22 -17.79
N SER A 252 -7.71 14.99 -19.02
CA SER A 252 -8.34 14.04 -19.94
C SER A 252 -7.95 12.61 -19.59
N THR A 253 -8.92 11.83 -19.11
CA THR A 253 -8.76 10.42 -18.75
C THR A 253 -9.49 9.47 -19.73
N TYR A 254 -10.11 10.01 -20.77
CA TYR A 254 -10.66 9.19 -21.85
C TYR A 254 -9.50 8.54 -22.64
N PRO A 255 -9.58 7.22 -22.96
CA PRO A 255 -8.47 6.52 -23.59
C PRO A 255 -8.09 7.15 -24.93
N SER A 256 -6.81 7.54 -25.05
CA SER A 256 -6.22 8.00 -26.30
C SER A 256 -6.03 6.84 -27.27
N GLU A 257 -5.70 5.66 -26.75
CA GLU A 257 -5.50 4.42 -27.50
C GLU A 257 -6.03 3.22 -26.70
N TRP A 258 -6.27 2.11 -27.41
CA TRP A 258 -6.68 0.84 -26.80
C TRP A 258 -5.75 -0.28 -27.23
N MET A 259 -5.15 -0.98 -26.28
CA MET A 259 -4.40 -2.20 -26.54
C MET A 259 -5.33 -3.40 -26.43
N ARG A 260 -5.78 -3.98 -27.55
CA ARG A 260 -6.96 -4.87 -27.57
C ARG A 260 -6.61 -6.34 -27.35
N ARG A 261 -6.05 -6.67 -26.18
CA ARG A 261 -5.47 -8.00 -25.90
C ARG A 261 -4.36 -8.36 -26.90
N GLU A 262 -3.60 -7.34 -27.31
CA GLU A 262 -2.47 -7.44 -28.24
C GLU A 262 -1.16 -7.36 -27.45
N LYS A 263 -0.11 -8.07 -27.91
CA LYS A 263 1.20 -8.01 -27.24
C LYS A 263 1.86 -6.64 -27.38
N SER A 264 1.66 -5.99 -28.52
CA SER A 264 2.25 -4.69 -28.82
C SER A 264 1.37 -3.87 -29.75
N ILE A 265 1.39 -2.54 -29.59
CA ILE A 265 0.82 -1.57 -30.54
C ILE A 265 1.88 -0.53 -30.91
N THR A 266 1.64 0.25 -31.96
CA THR A 266 2.49 1.39 -32.34
C THR A 266 1.69 2.68 -32.24
N ILE A 267 2.16 3.59 -31.40
CA ILE A 267 1.60 4.94 -31.25
C ILE A 267 2.41 5.90 -32.13
N ARG A 268 1.73 6.76 -32.87
CA ARG A 268 2.34 7.73 -33.80
C ARG A 268 2.00 9.15 -33.37
N GLY A 269 2.79 10.13 -33.81
CA GLY A 269 2.56 11.53 -33.50
C GLY A 269 2.94 11.89 -32.06
N LEU A 270 3.93 11.20 -31.51
CA LEU A 270 4.52 11.53 -30.22
C LEU A 270 5.36 12.82 -30.32
N PRO A 271 5.66 13.49 -29.20
CA PRO A 271 6.41 14.74 -29.22
C PRO A 271 7.87 14.52 -29.64
N SER A 272 8.57 15.65 -29.81
CA SER A 272 9.94 15.70 -30.34
C SER A 272 10.97 14.95 -29.48
N SER A 273 12.20 14.87 -29.98
CA SER A 273 13.27 14.13 -29.32
C SER A 273 13.74 14.68 -27.97
N GLU A 274 13.39 15.94 -27.69
CA GLU A 274 13.76 16.65 -26.47
C GLU A 274 12.62 16.69 -25.43
N ASP A 275 11.44 16.23 -25.82
CA ASP A 275 10.23 16.27 -25.03
C ASP A 275 9.96 14.90 -24.40
N TRP A 276 9.51 14.87 -23.15
CA TRP A 276 9.11 13.62 -22.49
C TRP A 276 7.66 13.25 -22.84
N VAL A 277 7.35 11.96 -22.70
CA VAL A 277 5.97 11.45 -22.63
C VAL A 277 5.73 10.78 -21.29
N ILE A 278 4.51 10.89 -20.79
CA ILE A 278 4.04 10.18 -19.59
C ILE A 278 2.72 9.49 -19.90
N PHE A 279 2.61 8.22 -19.52
CA PHE A 279 1.43 7.39 -19.75
C PHE A 279 0.70 7.14 -18.44
N ASN A 280 -0.56 6.74 -18.55
CA ASN A 280 -1.48 6.52 -17.44
C ASN A 280 -1.74 7.81 -16.65
N VAL A 281 -2.31 8.82 -17.31
CA VAL A 281 -2.71 10.09 -16.69
C VAL A 281 -3.59 9.82 -15.47
N LEU A 282 -3.28 10.48 -14.34
CA LEU A 282 -3.90 10.27 -13.02
C LEU A 282 -3.82 8.83 -12.49
N GLN A 283 -2.98 7.98 -13.09
CA GLN A 283 -2.86 6.55 -12.76
C GLN A 283 -4.25 5.86 -12.73
N THR A 284 -5.13 6.19 -13.67
CA THR A 284 -6.51 5.64 -13.73
C THR A 284 -6.54 4.18 -14.15
N GLY A 285 -5.58 3.77 -14.98
CA GLY A 285 -5.43 2.40 -15.42
C GLY A 285 -4.70 1.55 -14.39
N PHE A 286 -5.17 0.32 -14.20
CA PHE A 286 -4.56 -0.65 -13.28
C PHE A 286 -3.32 -1.32 -13.89
N TYR A 287 -2.29 -0.53 -14.21
CA TYR A 287 -1.04 -1.01 -14.79
C TYR A 287 0.12 -0.08 -14.45
N ARG A 288 1.34 -0.65 -14.45
CA ARG A 288 2.60 0.10 -14.29
C ARG A 288 3.14 0.53 -15.64
N VAL A 289 3.90 1.61 -15.70
CA VAL A 289 4.52 2.10 -16.94
C VAL A 289 6.04 2.10 -16.85
N ASN A 290 6.68 1.46 -17.81
CA ASN A 290 8.12 1.59 -18.05
C ASN A 290 8.39 2.37 -19.34
N TYR A 291 9.53 3.03 -19.40
CA TYR A 291 9.98 3.77 -20.58
C TYR A 291 11.38 3.35 -20.98
N ASP A 292 11.77 3.65 -22.22
CA ASP A 292 13.18 3.63 -22.61
C ASP A 292 14.01 4.62 -21.76
N GLU A 293 15.30 4.33 -21.61
CA GLU A 293 16.22 5.08 -20.75
C GLU A 293 16.28 6.57 -21.12
N ARG A 294 16.14 6.93 -22.40
CA ARG A 294 16.14 8.34 -22.84
C ARG A 294 14.91 9.06 -22.29
N ASN A 295 13.72 8.47 -22.35
CA ASN A 295 12.52 9.11 -21.81
C ASN A 295 12.57 9.23 -20.28
N TRP A 296 13.08 8.21 -19.58
CA TRP A 296 13.36 8.30 -18.14
C TRP A 296 14.29 9.47 -17.82
N LYS A 297 15.39 9.64 -18.56
CA LYS A 297 16.31 10.78 -18.38
C LYS A 297 15.66 12.13 -18.66
N LEU A 298 14.76 12.22 -19.65
CA LEU A 298 14.00 13.44 -19.94
C LEU A 298 13.05 13.79 -18.78
N LEU A 299 12.33 12.80 -18.23
CA LEU A 299 11.46 12.96 -17.06
C LEU A 299 12.28 13.39 -15.83
N ILE A 300 13.39 12.71 -15.53
CA ILE A 300 14.29 13.04 -14.41
C ILE A 300 14.82 14.48 -14.54
N LYS A 301 15.27 14.87 -15.74
CA LYS A 301 15.74 16.23 -16.01
C LYS A 301 14.66 17.26 -15.76
N HIS A 302 13.42 16.97 -16.17
CA HIS A 302 12.29 17.88 -15.99
C HIS A 302 11.88 17.99 -14.51
N LEU A 303 11.83 16.88 -13.78
CA LEU A 303 11.51 16.86 -12.34
C LEU A 303 12.55 17.60 -11.49
N LYS A 304 13.84 17.50 -11.85
CA LYS A 304 14.93 18.22 -11.16
C LYS A 304 14.92 19.72 -11.41
N ASP A 305 14.26 20.18 -12.48
CA ASP A 305 14.09 21.62 -12.75
C ASP A 305 12.96 22.17 -11.87
N LYS A 306 13.33 22.87 -10.80
CA LYS A 306 12.40 23.47 -9.83
C LYS A 306 11.34 24.37 -10.49
N SER A 307 11.66 24.99 -11.64
CA SER A 307 10.72 25.87 -12.34
C SER A 307 9.66 25.10 -13.14
N LYS A 308 9.87 23.80 -13.40
CA LYS A 308 9.03 22.96 -14.27
C LYS A 308 8.43 21.74 -13.58
N MET A 309 8.98 21.32 -12.45
CA MET A 309 8.52 20.14 -11.71
C MET A 309 7.00 20.07 -11.52
N HIS A 310 6.34 21.21 -11.28
CA HIS A 310 4.90 21.29 -11.07
C HIS A 310 4.06 21.22 -12.36
N ASP A 311 4.68 21.18 -13.55
CA ASP A 311 3.99 20.92 -14.82
C ASP A 311 3.40 19.49 -14.85
N ILE A 312 4.06 18.55 -14.16
CA ILE A 312 3.54 17.18 -13.94
C ILE A 312 2.74 17.18 -12.64
N ILE A 313 1.47 16.79 -12.67
CA ILE A 313 0.61 16.79 -11.48
C ILE A 313 1.08 15.81 -10.38
N PRO A 314 0.75 16.06 -9.10
CA PRO A 314 1.23 15.25 -7.97
C PRO A 314 0.96 13.76 -8.11
N THR A 315 -0.23 13.36 -8.58
CA THR A 315 -0.59 11.94 -8.77
C THR A 315 0.32 11.22 -9.76
N ASN A 316 0.71 11.88 -10.86
CA ASN A 316 1.62 11.28 -11.83
C ASN A 316 3.08 11.34 -11.37
N ARG A 317 3.48 12.34 -10.56
CA ARG A 317 4.80 12.33 -9.91
C ARG A 317 4.92 11.16 -8.91
N ALA A 318 3.87 10.93 -8.13
CA ALA A 318 3.72 9.76 -7.26
C ALA A 318 3.81 8.44 -8.04
N GLN A 319 3.12 8.33 -9.17
CA GLN A 319 3.25 7.19 -10.09
C GLN A 319 4.69 6.98 -10.57
N LEU A 320 5.40 8.03 -11.01
CA LEU A 320 6.76 7.88 -11.51
C LEU A 320 7.72 7.32 -10.45
N ILE A 321 7.56 7.72 -9.19
CA ILE A 321 8.34 7.18 -8.07
C ILE A 321 7.98 5.72 -7.83
N ASP A 322 6.70 5.41 -7.65
CA ASP A 322 6.21 4.06 -7.38
C ASP A 322 6.58 3.08 -8.51
N ASP A 323 6.36 3.47 -9.77
CA ASP A 323 6.72 2.67 -10.95
C ASP A 323 8.23 2.47 -11.03
N SER A 324 9.04 3.54 -10.96
CA SER A 324 10.50 3.41 -11.14
C SER A 324 11.14 2.47 -10.11
N LEU A 325 10.79 2.59 -8.83
CA LEU A 325 11.35 1.77 -7.76
C LEU A 325 10.86 0.31 -7.82
N ASN A 326 9.59 0.07 -8.16
CA ASN A 326 9.08 -1.30 -8.33
C ASN A 326 9.54 -1.97 -9.63
N LEU A 327 9.72 -1.21 -10.71
CA LEU A 327 10.35 -1.70 -11.94
C LEU A 327 11.80 -2.09 -11.69
N ALA A 328 12.55 -1.30 -10.92
CA ALA A 328 13.91 -1.64 -10.54
C ALA A 328 13.96 -2.87 -9.64
N ARG A 329 13.05 -2.96 -8.65
CA ARG A 329 12.88 -4.15 -7.81
C ARG A 329 12.62 -5.42 -8.64
N ALA A 330 11.83 -5.30 -9.72
CA ALA A 330 11.54 -6.39 -10.64
C ALA A 330 12.63 -6.66 -11.71
N GLY A 331 13.73 -5.90 -11.71
CA GLY A 331 14.80 -6.01 -12.70
C GLY A 331 14.44 -5.51 -14.11
N LEU A 332 13.38 -4.69 -14.24
CA LEU A 332 12.91 -4.10 -15.50
C LEU A 332 13.47 -2.68 -15.74
N LEU A 333 14.06 -2.08 -14.72
CA LEU A 333 14.74 -0.78 -14.77
C LEU A 333 16.06 -0.88 -14.00
N ASN A 334 17.10 -0.17 -14.44
CA ASN A 334 18.33 -0.10 -13.66
C ASN A 334 18.07 0.68 -12.36
N TYR A 335 18.49 0.13 -11.21
CA TYR A 335 18.31 0.79 -9.91
C TYR A 335 18.90 2.20 -9.85
N SER A 336 19.98 2.47 -10.58
CA SER A 336 20.56 3.82 -10.65
C SER A 336 19.59 4.83 -11.25
N ILE A 337 18.82 4.44 -12.29
CA ILE A 337 17.81 5.31 -12.91
C ILE A 337 16.64 5.54 -11.93
N ALA A 338 16.19 4.48 -11.25
CA ALA A 338 15.13 4.62 -10.25
C ALA A 338 15.55 5.53 -9.09
N MET A 339 16.78 5.38 -8.58
CA MET A 339 17.33 6.27 -7.56
C MET A 339 17.49 7.71 -8.07
N ASP A 340 17.91 7.90 -9.33
CA ASP A 340 17.99 9.24 -9.96
C ASP A 340 16.64 9.96 -10.04
N VAL A 341 15.52 9.23 -10.16
CA VAL A 341 14.16 9.79 -10.05
C VAL A 341 13.98 10.38 -8.65
N THR A 342 14.37 9.70 -7.59
CA THR A 342 14.10 10.16 -6.22
C THR A 342 14.81 11.47 -5.84
N GLN A 343 15.88 11.85 -6.55
CA GLN A 343 16.67 13.04 -6.22
C GLN A 343 15.88 14.36 -6.29
N TYR A 344 14.81 14.42 -7.09
CA TYR A 344 14.00 15.64 -7.16
C TYR A 344 13.20 15.88 -5.86
N LEU A 345 12.98 14.84 -5.03
CA LEU A 345 12.20 14.91 -3.80
C LEU A 345 12.71 15.97 -2.83
N TYR A 346 14.00 16.30 -2.87
CA TYR A 346 14.55 17.44 -2.12
C TYR A 346 13.75 18.73 -2.33
N ASN A 347 13.15 18.94 -3.50
CA ASN A 347 12.33 20.10 -3.81
C ASN A 347 10.82 19.85 -3.74
N GLU A 348 10.37 18.61 -3.56
CA GLU A 348 8.98 18.21 -3.52
C GLU A 348 8.31 18.60 -2.20
N LEU A 349 7.10 19.14 -2.28
CA LEU A 349 6.32 19.59 -1.12
C LEU A 349 4.90 19.02 -1.11
N ASP A 350 4.45 18.36 -2.17
CA ASP A 350 3.12 17.75 -2.20
C ASP A 350 3.10 16.40 -1.46
N TYR A 351 1.95 16.07 -0.88
CA TYR A 351 1.79 14.87 -0.06
C TYR A 351 1.97 13.56 -0.84
N LEU A 352 1.28 13.39 -1.98
CA LEU A 352 1.20 12.10 -2.68
C LEU A 352 2.57 11.59 -3.15
N PRO A 353 3.45 12.41 -3.75
CA PRO A 353 4.77 11.92 -4.15
C PRO A 353 5.62 11.48 -2.96
N TRP A 354 5.51 12.18 -1.82
CA TRP A 354 6.16 11.77 -0.58
C TRP A 354 5.59 10.47 -0.02
N GLU A 355 4.28 10.28 -0.04
CA GLU A 355 3.65 9.02 0.38
C GLU A 355 4.15 7.84 -0.47
N SER A 356 4.14 7.95 -1.81
CA SER A 356 4.71 6.92 -2.69
C SER A 356 6.20 6.68 -2.44
N ALA A 357 6.98 7.76 -2.25
CA ALA A 357 8.42 7.65 -2.00
C ALA A 357 8.72 6.91 -0.71
N LEU A 358 8.09 7.30 0.40
CA LEU A 358 8.33 6.70 1.71
C LEU A 358 7.85 5.25 1.78
N ILE A 359 6.74 4.92 1.11
CA ILE A 359 6.30 3.52 0.96
C ILE A 359 7.35 2.72 0.18
N ALA A 360 7.85 3.23 -0.95
CA ALA A 360 8.86 2.53 -1.72
C ALA A 360 10.22 2.45 -1.00
N PHE A 361 10.60 3.49 -0.26
CA PHE A 361 11.80 3.52 0.57
C PHE A 361 11.72 2.56 1.75
N SER A 362 10.53 2.26 2.28
CA SER A 362 10.38 1.26 3.35
C SER A 362 10.95 -0.10 2.94
N TYR A 363 10.81 -0.50 1.67
CA TYR A 363 11.45 -1.72 1.18
C TYR A 363 12.98 -1.60 1.16
N LEU A 364 13.54 -0.46 0.74
CA LEU A 364 14.99 -0.26 0.76
C LEU A 364 15.53 -0.25 2.19
N ASP A 365 14.80 0.39 3.11
CA ASP A 365 15.10 0.41 4.54
C ASP A 365 15.15 -1.01 5.11
N ASP A 366 14.06 -1.79 4.94
CA ASP A 366 13.95 -3.19 5.34
C ASP A 366 15.12 -4.05 4.83
N MET A 367 15.55 -3.80 3.60
CA MET A 367 16.60 -4.58 2.94
C MET A 367 18.01 -4.16 3.39
N LEU A 368 18.22 -2.88 3.72
CA LEU A 368 19.54 -2.33 4.02
C LEU A 368 19.83 -2.20 5.52
N ILE A 369 18.82 -2.17 6.40
CA ILE A 369 18.92 -1.90 7.86
C ILE A 369 19.97 -2.73 8.61
N ARG A 370 20.28 -3.95 8.13
CA ARG A 370 21.30 -4.85 8.71
C ARG A 370 22.57 -4.96 7.87
N THR A 371 22.85 -3.97 7.03
CA THR A 371 23.97 -3.97 6.07
C THR A 371 24.93 -2.82 6.29
N ALA A 372 26.13 -2.91 5.71
CA ALA A 372 27.16 -1.88 5.84
C ALA A 372 26.88 -0.60 5.04
N GLY A 373 25.88 -0.59 4.16
CA GLY A 373 25.51 0.59 3.36
C GLY A 373 24.34 1.39 3.94
N TYR A 374 23.85 1.02 5.13
CA TYR A 374 22.66 1.65 5.71
C TYR A 374 22.89 3.09 6.14
N ASP A 375 24.07 3.42 6.66
CA ASP A 375 24.45 4.77 7.06
C ASP A 375 24.31 5.79 5.92
N MET A 376 24.73 5.42 4.71
CA MET A 376 24.56 6.26 3.53
C MET A 376 23.11 6.33 3.05
N PHE A 377 22.32 5.28 3.27
CA PHE A 377 20.88 5.32 2.98
C PHE A 377 20.17 6.29 3.94
N GLU A 378 20.45 6.19 5.24
CA GLU A 378 19.98 7.12 6.27
C GLU A 378 20.33 8.57 5.93
N GLU A 379 21.60 8.86 5.63
CA GLU A 379 22.06 10.20 5.26
C GLU A 379 21.36 10.73 4.00
N TYR A 380 21.17 9.87 2.99
CA TYR A 380 20.47 10.25 1.77
C TYR A 380 19.00 10.62 2.03
N ILE A 381 18.27 9.82 2.82
CA ILE A 381 16.86 10.11 3.14
C ILE A 381 16.76 11.38 3.99
N LEU A 382 17.60 11.55 5.01
CA LEU A 382 17.64 12.77 5.84
C LEU A 382 17.88 14.02 4.97
N LYS A 383 18.77 13.93 3.98
CA LYS A 383 19.03 15.01 3.00
C LYS A 383 17.78 15.34 2.18
N LEU A 384 17.04 14.34 1.70
CA LEU A 384 15.82 14.56 0.91
C LEU A 384 14.72 15.22 1.75
N ILE A 385 14.49 14.75 2.98
CA ILE A 385 13.37 15.23 3.81
C ILE A 385 13.63 16.62 4.42
N GLN A 386 14.89 17.08 4.46
CA GLN A 386 15.28 18.33 5.12
C GLN A 386 14.36 19.51 4.79
N LYS A 387 14.16 19.78 3.49
CA LYS A 387 13.41 20.97 3.04
C LYS A 387 11.92 20.87 3.37
N VAL A 388 11.32 19.69 3.24
CA VAL A 388 9.90 19.49 3.58
C VAL A 388 9.71 19.50 5.10
N TYR A 389 10.68 19.00 5.87
CA TYR A 389 10.68 19.09 7.34
C TYR A 389 10.70 20.56 7.81
N GLU A 390 11.56 21.39 7.21
CA GLU A 390 11.64 22.83 7.49
C GLU A 390 10.33 23.57 7.15
N GLU A 391 9.60 23.12 6.13
CA GLU A 391 8.32 23.71 5.72
C GLU A 391 7.17 23.34 6.66
N ILE A 392 7.02 22.06 7.00
CA ILE A 392 5.88 21.58 7.81
C ILE A 392 6.08 21.79 9.31
N GLY A 393 7.33 21.81 9.77
CA GLY A 393 7.73 21.86 11.18
C GLY A 393 7.28 20.66 12.02
N PHE A 394 7.77 20.61 13.27
CA PHE A 394 7.39 19.57 14.24
C PHE A 394 6.00 19.81 14.85
N ARG A 395 5.62 21.08 15.05
CA ARG A 395 4.38 21.44 15.74
C ARG A 395 3.17 21.14 14.87
N ASP A 396 2.23 20.40 15.43
CA ASP A 396 0.95 20.13 14.79
C ASP A 396 -0.07 21.25 15.09
N ASP A 397 -0.82 21.66 14.06
CA ASP A 397 -1.98 22.54 14.17
C ASP A 397 -3.18 21.85 13.52
N MET A 398 -4.23 21.59 14.32
CA MET A 398 -5.45 20.91 13.86
C MET A 398 -6.25 21.68 12.81
N LYS A 399 -5.90 22.96 12.56
CA LYS A 399 -6.47 23.80 11.50
C LYS A 399 -5.75 23.67 10.17
N ASP A 400 -4.58 23.02 10.13
CA ASP A 400 -3.87 22.77 8.89
C ASP A 400 -4.72 21.93 7.92
N PRO A 401 -4.54 22.09 6.60
CA PRO A 401 -5.16 21.22 5.62
C PRO A 401 -4.83 19.74 5.88
N GLN A 402 -5.78 18.84 5.62
CA GLN A 402 -5.65 17.40 5.88
C GLN A 402 -4.34 16.82 5.31
N LEU A 403 -4.02 17.13 4.05
CA LEU A 403 -2.81 16.61 3.40
C LEU A 403 -1.51 17.18 4.01
N VAL A 404 -1.54 18.38 4.60
CA VAL A 404 -0.38 18.93 5.33
C VAL A 404 -0.16 18.16 6.62
N ILE A 405 -1.23 17.84 7.35
CA ILE A 405 -1.17 17.00 8.56
C ILE A 405 -0.63 15.61 8.22
N TYR A 406 -1.12 14.98 7.16
CA TYR A 406 -0.60 13.66 6.75
C TYR A 406 0.87 13.73 6.33
N LYS A 407 1.23 14.71 5.50
CA LYS A 407 2.63 14.94 5.12
C LYS A 407 3.53 15.12 6.36
N ARG A 408 3.08 15.88 7.36
CA ARG A 408 3.77 16.03 8.65
C ARG A 408 3.96 14.70 9.36
N ILE A 409 2.91 13.90 9.52
CA ILE A 409 3.00 12.60 10.19
C ILE A 409 4.03 11.69 9.50
N TYR A 410 3.97 11.57 8.17
CA TYR A 410 4.89 10.72 7.41
C TYR A 410 6.34 11.20 7.50
N ILE A 411 6.59 12.50 7.27
CA ILE A 411 7.94 13.06 7.31
C ILE A 411 8.52 13.01 8.71
N LEU A 412 7.75 13.34 9.75
CA LEU A 412 8.23 13.28 11.14
C LEU A 412 8.50 11.83 11.57
N SER A 413 7.68 10.85 11.14
CA SER A 413 7.91 9.44 11.42
C SER A 413 9.27 8.98 10.92
N TRP A 414 9.60 9.28 9.66
CA TRP A 414 10.89 8.96 9.06
C TRP A 414 12.04 9.77 9.68
N ALA A 415 11.87 11.08 9.84
CA ALA A 415 12.90 11.94 10.43
C ALA A 415 13.30 11.47 11.83
N CYS A 416 12.32 11.15 12.68
CA CYS A 416 12.58 10.67 14.04
C CYS A 416 13.13 9.23 14.06
N ALA A 417 12.67 8.36 13.16
CA ALA A 417 13.20 6.99 13.04
C ALA A 417 14.69 6.99 12.62
N LEU A 418 15.06 7.88 11.69
CA LEU A 418 16.42 8.10 11.20
C LEU A 418 17.23 9.10 12.07
N GLY A 419 16.82 9.36 13.30
CA GLY A 419 17.66 10.12 14.24
C GLY A 419 17.80 11.63 13.98
N HIS A 420 16.93 12.26 13.17
CA HIS A 420 16.96 13.71 12.94
C HIS A 420 16.90 14.48 14.27
N GLU A 421 17.95 15.27 14.57
CA GLU A 421 18.22 15.81 15.91
C GLU A 421 17.03 16.60 16.48
N ASP A 422 16.44 17.51 15.70
CA ASP A 422 15.30 18.31 16.15
C ASP A 422 14.05 17.46 16.40
N CYS A 423 13.84 16.42 15.59
CA CYS A 423 12.67 15.53 15.72
C CYS A 423 12.76 14.72 17.00
N VAL A 424 13.92 14.10 17.24
CA VAL A 424 14.20 13.32 18.45
C VAL A 424 14.12 14.20 19.68
N LYS A 425 14.76 15.37 19.67
CA LYS A 425 14.77 16.30 20.80
C LYS A 425 13.36 16.78 21.17
N ASN A 426 12.54 17.15 20.19
CA ASN A 426 11.17 17.58 20.45
C ASN A 426 10.30 16.43 20.96
N SER A 427 10.47 15.22 20.42
CA SER A 427 9.74 14.03 20.88
C SER A 427 10.07 13.68 22.33
N VAL A 428 11.36 13.60 22.66
CA VAL A 428 11.82 13.31 24.04
C VAL A 428 11.33 14.39 25.00
N LYS A 429 11.38 15.67 24.61
CA LYS A 429 10.91 16.77 25.43
C LYS A 429 9.41 16.64 25.72
N LEU A 430 8.57 16.44 24.70
CA LEU A 430 7.13 16.33 24.89
C LEU A 430 6.74 15.11 25.72
N PHE A 431 7.38 13.97 25.51
CA PHE A 431 7.13 12.77 26.32
C PHE A 431 7.54 12.99 27.78
N LYS A 432 8.68 13.66 28.02
CA LYS A 432 9.11 14.03 29.37
C LYS A 432 8.14 15.02 30.02
N ASP A 433 7.66 16.02 29.28
CA ASP A 433 6.68 16.97 29.78
C ASP A 433 5.37 16.26 30.14
N TRP A 434 4.96 15.24 29.38
CA TRP A 434 3.83 14.36 29.72
C TRP A 434 4.08 13.55 31.00
N MET A 435 5.27 12.93 31.16
CA MET A 435 5.64 12.20 32.37
C MET A 435 5.66 13.06 33.64
N LEU A 436 5.92 14.37 33.49
CA LEU A 436 5.96 15.35 34.58
C LEU A 436 4.62 16.02 34.86
N SER A 437 3.57 15.71 34.10
CA SER A 437 2.24 16.27 34.34
C SER A 437 1.69 15.76 35.68
N LYS A 438 0.81 16.55 36.30
CA LYS A 438 0.25 16.22 37.62
C LYS A 438 -0.73 15.05 37.54
N ASP A 439 -1.43 14.95 36.42
CA ASP A 439 -2.38 13.89 36.10
C ASP A 439 -2.12 13.37 34.68
N PRO A 440 -1.14 12.48 34.47
CA PRO A 440 -0.77 12.01 33.13
C PRO A 440 -1.84 11.18 32.43
N ASP A 441 -2.85 10.68 33.15
CA ASP A 441 -3.97 9.96 32.56
C ASP A 441 -4.98 10.90 31.88
N SER A 442 -5.14 12.12 32.40
CA SER A 442 -6.07 13.12 31.89
C SER A 442 -5.38 14.25 31.09
N GLU A 443 -4.13 14.57 31.44
CA GLU A 443 -3.37 15.71 30.91
C GLU A 443 -2.19 15.21 30.06
N ASN A 444 -2.49 14.88 28.80
CA ASN A 444 -1.47 14.58 27.80
C ASN A 444 -1.26 15.78 26.86
N PRO A 445 -0.07 16.42 26.88
CA PRO A 445 0.21 17.61 26.06
C PRO A 445 0.49 17.30 24.58
N ILE A 446 0.59 16.03 24.21
CA ILE A 446 0.98 15.61 22.86
C ILE A 446 -0.24 15.63 21.94
N SER A 447 -0.14 16.30 20.79
CA SER A 447 -1.20 16.27 19.77
C SER A 447 -1.50 14.82 19.38
N PRO A 448 -2.79 14.42 19.27
CA PRO A 448 -3.18 13.10 18.80
C PRO A 448 -2.41 12.61 17.57
N ASN A 449 -2.21 13.48 16.58
CA ASN A 449 -1.53 13.13 15.32
C ASN A 449 -0.04 12.79 15.52
N LEU A 450 0.57 13.25 16.61
CA LEU A 450 2.00 13.06 16.90
C LEU A 450 2.26 11.98 17.95
N LYS A 451 1.23 11.43 18.60
CA LYS A 451 1.38 10.45 19.69
C LYS A 451 2.22 9.24 19.29
N SER A 452 1.91 8.60 18.16
CA SER A 452 2.67 7.43 17.67
C SER A 452 4.17 7.75 17.54
N ILE A 453 4.49 8.89 16.93
CA ILE A 453 5.87 9.34 16.68
C ILE A 453 6.56 9.66 18.01
N VAL A 454 5.92 10.46 18.86
CA VAL A 454 6.50 10.91 20.14
C VAL A 454 6.71 9.74 21.09
N TYR A 455 5.73 8.86 21.26
CA TYR A 455 5.82 7.71 22.15
C TYR A 455 6.92 6.75 21.68
N CYS A 456 6.87 6.35 20.41
CA CYS A 456 7.84 5.41 19.85
C CYS A 456 9.27 5.97 19.93
N THR A 457 9.46 7.25 19.57
CA THR A 457 10.78 7.88 19.60
C THR A 457 11.32 8.02 21.01
N ALA A 458 10.50 8.45 21.97
CA ALA A 458 10.91 8.59 23.37
C ALA A 458 11.24 7.23 24.02
N ILE A 459 10.49 6.18 23.70
CA ILE A 459 10.76 4.82 24.18
C ILE A 459 12.01 4.22 23.51
N ARG A 460 12.26 4.53 22.23
CA ARG A 460 13.44 4.08 21.49
C ARG A 460 14.74 4.61 22.07
N VAL A 461 14.78 5.88 22.44
CA VAL A 461 15.99 6.54 22.99
C VAL A 461 16.04 6.56 24.52
N GLY A 462 14.91 6.28 25.17
CA GLY A 462 14.78 6.17 26.62
C GLY A 462 15.18 4.79 27.13
N GLY A 463 14.71 4.44 28.32
CA GLY A 463 14.95 3.13 28.92
C GLY A 463 13.73 2.59 29.66
N GLU A 464 13.99 1.84 30.73
CA GLU A 464 12.92 1.20 31.51
C GLU A 464 11.91 2.21 32.09
N LYS A 465 12.34 3.43 32.44
CA LYS A 465 11.45 4.44 33.05
C LYS A 465 10.37 4.89 32.08
N GLU A 466 10.75 5.27 30.86
CA GLU A 466 9.84 5.70 29.81
C GLU A 466 8.92 4.55 29.39
N TRP A 467 9.47 3.33 29.28
CA TRP A 467 8.71 2.14 28.94
C TRP A 467 7.66 1.78 30.00
N ASN A 468 8.05 1.74 31.28
CA ASN A 468 7.13 1.41 32.38
C ASN A 468 6.05 2.49 32.54
N PHE A 469 6.40 3.78 32.33
CA PHE A 469 5.41 4.85 32.33
C PHE A 469 4.32 4.61 31.27
N ALA A 470 4.71 4.36 30.03
CA ALA A 470 3.75 4.07 28.96
C ALA A 470 2.94 2.79 29.26
N TRP A 471 3.59 1.73 29.78
CA TRP A 471 2.92 0.50 30.17
C TRP A 471 1.85 0.71 31.26
N GLU A 472 2.12 1.54 32.27
CA GLU A 472 1.11 1.89 33.27
C GLU A 472 -0.10 2.61 32.64
N ARG A 473 0.14 3.52 31.68
CA ARG A 473 -0.94 4.21 30.96
C ARG A 473 -1.76 3.25 30.11
N TYR A 474 -1.13 2.23 29.51
CA TYR A 474 -1.83 1.15 28.81
C TYR A 474 -2.78 0.38 29.73
N LEU A 475 -2.31 0.03 30.93
CA LEU A 475 -3.12 -0.69 31.92
C LEU A 475 -4.28 0.17 32.45
N ASN A 476 -4.05 1.48 32.65
CA ASN A 476 -5.04 2.41 33.20
C ASN A 476 -6.05 2.94 32.17
N SER A 477 -5.68 2.99 30.89
CA SER A 477 -6.56 3.50 29.84
C SER A 477 -7.79 2.62 29.64
N ASN A 478 -8.91 3.24 29.28
CA ASN A 478 -10.12 2.56 28.81
C ASN A 478 -10.41 2.86 27.33
N VAL A 479 -9.55 3.62 26.66
CA VAL A 479 -9.71 4.03 25.25
C VAL A 479 -8.92 3.07 24.36
N GLY A 480 -9.62 2.32 23.49
CA GLY A 480 -9.00 1.32 22.62
C GLY A 480 -7.90 1.89 21.71
N SER A 481 -8.14 3.03 21.06
CA SER A 481 -7.16 3.68 20.18
C SER A 481 -5.90 4.13 20.91
N GLU A 482 -6.00 4.57 22.17
CA GLU A 482 -4.83 4.94 22.98
C GLU A 482 -4.03 3.68 23.37
N LYS A 483 -4.71 2.59 23.71
CA LYS A 483 -4.04 1.31 24.01
C LYS A 483 -3.24 0.79 22.83
N ASP A 484 -3.79 0.91 21.63
CA ASP A 484 -3.14 0.47 20.41
C ASP A 484 -1.85 1.26 20.13
N LEU A 485 -1.93 2.59 20.22
CA LEU A 485 -0.77 3.47 20.08
C LEU A 485 0.32 3.14 21.09
N ILE A 486 -0.06 2.84 22.34
CA ILE A 486 0.92 2.49 23.37
C ILE A 486 1.53 1.11 23.09
N LEU A 487 0.75 0.09 22.72
CA LEU A 487 1.29 -1.24 22.37
C LEU A 487 2.31 -1.14 21.22
N GLU A 488 2.00 -0.36 20.19
CA GLU A 488 2.93 -0.10 19.09
C GLU A 488 4.21 0.58 19.56
N ALA A 489 4.08 1.65 20.36
CA ALA A 489 5.22 2.40 20.86
C ALA A 489 6.15 1.59 21.80
N LEU A 490 5.60 0.68 22.60
CA LEU A 490 6.37 -0.19 23.50
C LEU A 490 7.31 -1.13 22.74
N GLY A 491 6.98 -1.48 21.48
CA GLY A 491 7.84 -2.26 20.59
C GLY A 491 9.08 -1.49 20.09
N CYS A 492 9.09 -0.16 20.21
CA CYS A 492 10.19 0.68 19.73
C CYS A 492 11.43 0.67 20.64
N SER A 493 11.39 0.04 21.82
CA SER A 493 12.51 0.02 22.77
C SER A 493 13.77 -0.60 22.15
N SER A 494 14.95 -0.02 22.41
CA SER A 494 16.24 -0.61 22.02
C SER A 494 16.74 -1.70 22.97
N GLU A 495 16.08 -1.90 24.12
CA GLU A 495 16.53 -2.81 25.17
C GLU A 495 16.04 -4.25 24.95
N ILE A 496 16.97 -5.16 24.62
CA ILE A 496 16.69 -6.58 24.30
C ILE A 496 15.84 -7.27 25.37
N TRP A 497 16.15 -7.03 26.65
CA TRP A 497 15.47 -7.69 27.76
C TRP A 497 14.05 -7.16 27.97
N ILE A 498 13.79 -5.88 27.66
CA ILE A 498 12.44 -5.29 27.68
C ILE A 498 11.59 -5.89 26.58
N LEU A 499 12.11 -5.96 25.34
CA LEU A 499 11.40 -6.57 24.21
C LEU A 499 11.11 -8.07 24.45
N SER A 500 12.06 -8.79 25.03
CA SER A 500 11.87 -10.21 25.38
C SER A 500 10.77 -10.39 26.44
N ARG A 501 10.79 -9.56 27.49
CA ARG A 501 9.73 -9.52 28.52
C ARG A 501 8.37 -9.20 27.89
N TYR A 502 8.33 -8.28 26.94
CA TYR A 502 7.10 -7.85 26.28
C TYR A 502 6.47 -8.98 25.44
N LEU A 503 7.27 -9.75 24.68
CA LEU A 503 6.81 -10.96 23.98
C LEU A 503 6.28 -12.05 24.93
N ASP A 504 6.94 -12.25 26.07
CA ASP A 504 6.45 -13.19 27.07
C ASP A 504 5.10 -12.74 27.65
N TRP A 505 4.94 -11.44 27.88
CA TRP A 505 3.70 -10.86 28.38
C TRP A 505 2.54 -10.94 27.38
N SER A 506 2.81 -10.88 26.08
CA SER A 506 1.75 -10.99 25.06
C SER A 506 1.09 -12.36 25.03
N MET A 507 1.72 -13.40 25.57
CA MET A 507 1.13 -14.75 25.68
C MET A 507 0.73 -15.12 27.12
N SER A 508 0.46 -14.12 27.96
CA SER A 508 0.03 -14.30 29.35
C SER A 508 -1.37 -13.75 29.56
N GLU A 509 -2.25 -14.53 30.19
CA GLU A 509 -3.60 -14.07 30.55
C GLU A 509 -3.61 -13.06 31.70
N THR A 510 -2.52 -12.95 32.47
CA THR A 510 -2.47 -12.14 33.70
C THR A 510 -1.89 -10.73 33.49
N ASN A 511 -1.28 -10.47 32.34
CA ASN A 511 -0.47 -9.26 32.14
C ASN A 511 -1.22 -8.13 31.38
N GLY A 512 -2.52 -8.29 31.15
CA GLY A 512 -3.38 -7.22 30.62
C GLY A 512 -3.49 -7.13 29.09
N ILE A 513 -2.62 -7.81 28.33
CA ILE A 513 -2.71 -7.86 26.86
C ILE A 513 -3.80 -8.85 26.45
N ARG A 514 -4.74 -8.39 25.62
CA ARG A 514 -5.84 -9.22 25.12
C ARG A 514 -5.34 -10.18 24.04
N LYS A 515 -5.97 -11.35 23.92
CA LYS A 515 -5.60 -12.36 22.90
C LYS A 515 -5.62 -11.82 21.47
N GLN A 516 -6.55 -10.91 21.16
CA GLN A 516 -6.65 -10.25 19.86
C GLN A 516 -5.50 -9.28 19.55
N ASP A 517 -4.80 -8.77 20.58
CA ASP A 517 -3.72 -7.79 20.43
C ASP A 517 -2.33 -8.42 20.29
N VAL A 518 -2.21 -9.75 20.39
CA VAL A 518 -0.92 -10.44 20.29
C VAL A 518 -0.24 -10.17 18.94
N ALA A 519 -1.00 -10.18 17.84
CA ALA A 519 -0.45 -9.87 16.52
C ALA A 519 0.10 -8.44 16.43
N LYS A 520 -0.52 -7.49 17.14
CA LYS A 520 -0.09 -6.08 17.22
C LYS A 520 1.26 -5.97 17.94
N VAL A 521 1.45 -6.72 19.03
CA VAL A 521 2.74 -6.81 19.72
C VAL A 521 3.83 -7.34 18.78
N PHE A 522 3.58 -8.45 18.09
CA PHE A 522 4.55 -8.98 17.11
C PHE A 522 4.84 -8.00 15.98
N GLY A 523 3.83 -7.29 15.47
CA GLY A 523 3.98 -6.23 14.49
C GLY A 523 4.92 -5.14 14.98
N ALA A 524 4.63 -4.57 16.15
CA ALA A 524 5.40 -3.50 16.78
C ALA A 524 6.88 -3.85 16.99
N LEU A 525 7.16 -5.05 17.49
CA LEU A 525 8.54 -5.51 17.66
C LEU A 525 9.25 -5.78 16.33
N SER A 526 8.52 -6.22 15.30
CA SER A 526 9.13 -6.58 14.02
C SER A 526 9.56 -5.37 13.19
N GLU A 527 9.08 -4.17 13.53
CA GLU A 527 9.56 -2.90 12.97
C GLU A 527 10.85 -2.39 13.65
N ASN A 528 11.42 -3.16 14.58
CA ASN A 528 12.64 -2.83 15.30
C ASN A 528 13.80 -3.76 14.89
N PRO A 529 14.99 -3.26 14.49
CA PRO A 529 16.18 -4.06 14.12
C PRO A 529 16.48 -5.21 15.09
N VAL A 530 16.38 -4.93 16.38
CA VAL A 530 16.60 -5.89 17.47
C VAL A 530 15.37 -6.79 17.66
N GLY A 531 14.18 -6.18 17.62
CA GLY A 531 12.91 -6.85 17.87
C GLY A 531 12.53 -7.89 16.80
N GLN A 532 12.84 -7.67 15.52
CA GLN A 532 12.56 -8.61 14.44
C GLN A 532 13.26 -9.96 14.65
N MET A 533 14.54 -9.94 15.04
CA MET A 533 15.30 -11.16 15.29
C MET A 533 14.72 -11.94 16.47
N LEU A 534 14.29 -11.21 17.52
CA LEU A 534 13.63 -11.79 18.67
C LEU A 534 12.27 -12.38 18.30
N ALA A 535 11.47 -11.67 17.51
CA ALA A 535 10.13 -12.08 17.10
C ALA A 535 10.16 -13.40 16.32
N PHE A 536 11.04 -13.54 15.32
CA PHE A 536 11.14 -14.78 14.54
C PHE A 536 11.68 -15.95 15.35
N LYS A 537 12.69 -15.71 16.19
CA LYS A 537 13.22 -16.73 17.12
C LYS A 537 12.14 -17.19 18.10
N PHE A 538 11.37 -16.26 18.64
CA PHE A 538 10.29 -16.53 19.58
C PHE A 538 9.16 -17.31 18.92
N LEU A 539 8.73 -16.90 17.72
CA LEU A 539 7.73 -17.61 16.91
C LEU A 539 8.11 -19.08 16.71
N ARG A 540 9.35 -19.35 16.30
CA ARG A 540 9.83 -20.73 16.08
C ARG A 540 9.92 -21.53 17.37
N SER A 541 10.47 -20.95 18.43
CA SER A 541 10.70 -21.67 19.70
C SER A 541 9.45 -21.87 20.55
N GLN A 542 8.45 -20.99 20.42
CA GLN A 542 7.22 -21.02 21.19
C GLN A 542 5.99 -21.38 20.34
N TRP A 543 6.18 -21.89 19.12
CA TRP A 543 5.10 -22.17 18.17
C TRP A 543 3.92 -22.93 18.79
N GLN A 544 4.20 -24.04 19.48
CA GLN A 544 3.13 -24.86 20.08
C GLN A 544 2.37 -24.10 21.19
N LYS A 545 3.07 -23.29 21.98
CA LYS A 545 2.46 -22.46 23.02
C LYS A 545 1.60 -21.36 22.41
N LEU A 546 2.12 -20.67 21.39
CA LEU A 546 1.42 -19.63 20.65
C LEU A 546 0.15 -20.17 19.99
N LYS A 547 0.25 -21.30 19.29
CA LYS A 547 -0.88 -22.02 18.68
C LYS A 547 -1.95 -22.37 19.72
N ASN A 548 -1.55 -22.96 20.84
CA ASN A 548 -2.49 -23.34 21.89
C ASN A 548 -3.15 -22.13 22.56
N TYR A 549 -2.40 -21.03 22.72
CA TYR A 549 -2.90 -19.80 23.35
C TYR A 549 -3.91 -19.05 22.47
N LEU A 550 -3.62 -18.92 21.17
CA LEU A 550 -4.49 -18.27 20.19
C LEU A 550 -5.65 -19.16 19.74
N GLY A 551 -5.49 -20.48 19.76
CA GLY A 551 -6.55 -21.43 19.45
C GLY A 551 -7.17 -21.19 18.06
N PRO A 552 -8.52 -21.13 17.93
CA PRO A 552 -9.20 -20.89 16.66
C PRO A 552 -8.97 -19.51 16.03
N SER A 553 -8.33 -18.56 16.73
CA SER A 553 -7.98 -17.22 16.20
C SER A 553 -6.82 -17.26 15.20
N MET A 554 -6.87 -18.23 14.28
CA MET A 554 -5.83 -18.55 13.29
C MET A 554 -5.55 -17.40 12.31
N PHE A 555 -6.44 -16.42 12.20
CA PHE A 555 -6.21 -15.18 11.43
C PHE A 555 -4.99 -14.39 11.92
N SER A 556 -4.79 -14.28 13.24
CA SER A 556 -3.67 -13.55 13.84
C SER A 556 -2.30 -14.18 13.52
N ILE A 557 -2.26 -15.49 13.30
CA ILE A 557 -1.03 -16.22 12.99
C ILE A 557 -0.46 -15.76 11.65
N SER A 558 -1.33 -15.53 10.65
CA SER A 558 -0.88 -15.04 9.34
C SER A 558 -0.15 -13.70 9.45
N THR A 559 -0.69 -12.77 10.26
CA THR A 559 -0.07 -11.47 10.55
C THR A 559 1.25 -11.65 11.31
N ILE A 560 1.27 -12.48 12.35
CA ILE A 560 2.49 -12.75 13.14
C ILE A 560 3.62 -13.29 12.26
N VAL A 561 3.32 -14.27 11.39
CA VAL A 561 4.32 -14.85 10.48
C VAL A 561 4.85 -13.78 9.53
N ARG A 562 3.97 -12.98 8.91
CA ARG A 562 4.38 -11.90 7.99
C ARG A 562 5.28 -10.88 8.67
N SER A 563 4.89 -10.39 9.83
CA SER A 563 5.67 -9.40 10.58
C SER A 563 7.03 -9.97 10.99
N ALA A 564 7.05 -11.15 11.62
CA ALA A 564 8.28 -11.75 12.12
C ALA A 564 9.29 -12.11 11.00
N THR A 565 8.83 -12.31 9.77
CA THR A 565 9.68 -12.75 8.64
C THR A 565 9.96 -11.65 7.61
N LYS A 566 9.43 -10.43 7.83
CA LYS A 566 9.47 -9.29 6.89
C LYS A 566 10.88 -9.02 6.32
N TRP A 567 11.91 -9.00 7.17
CA TRP A 567 13.28 -8.63 6.79
C TRP A 567 14.19 -9.81 6.41
N ILE A 568 13.65 -11.01 6.22
CA ILE A 568 14.47 -12.16 5.81
C ILE A 568 14.98 -11.92 4.39
N ASN A 569 16.31 -11.82 4.28
CA ASN A 569 17.02 -11.51 3.04
C ASN A 569 18.38 -12.21 2.90
N ASN A 570 18.66 -13.22 3.73
CA ASN A 570 19.88 -14.04 3.67
C ASN A 570 19.54 -15.53 3.76
N ASP A 571 20.47 -16.37 3.28
CA ASP A 571 20.26 -17.81 3.15
C ASP A 571 20.00 -18.54 4.47
N LEU A 572 20.63 -18.09 5.57
CA LEU A 572 20.50 -18.75 6.87
C LEU A 572 19.08 -18.59 7.41
N GLU A 573 18.58 -17.36 7.47
CA GLU A 573 17.22 -17.07 7.93
C GLU A 573 16.16 -17.63 6.98
N PHE A 574 16.44 -17.65 5.67
CA PHE A 574 15.57 -18.28 4.69
C PHE A 574 15.47 -19.80 4.89
N SER A 575 16.59 -20.48 5.15
CA SER A 575 16.59 -21.90 5.49
C SER A 575 15.79 -22.17 6.77
N ASP A 576 15.92 -21.31 7.78
CA ASP A 576 15.13 -21.38 9.01
C ASP A 576 13.62 -21.22 8.75
N LEU A 577 13.24 -20.31 7.86
CA LEU A 577 11.85 -20.10 7.45
C LEU A 577 11.29 -21.31 6.69
N VAL A 578 12.05 -21.85 5.73
CA VAL A 578 11.64 -23.05 4.99
C VAL A 578 11.52 -24.26 5.91
N HIS A 579 12.41 -24.39 6.89
CA HIS A 579 12.32 -25.45 7.89
C HIS A 579 11.06 -25.29 8.76
N PHE A 580 10.79 -24.08 9.26
CA PHE A 580 9.58 -23.77 10.02
C PHE A 580 8.31 -24.09 9.23
N ALA A 581 8.25 -23.69 7.96
CA ALA A 581 7.11 -23.94 7.08
C ALA A 581 6.86 -25.45 6.88
N LYS A 582 7.92 -26.22 6.62
CA LYS A 582 7.84 -27.68 6.44
C LYS A 582 7.45 -28.41 7.72
N GLN A 583 8.02 -28.03 8.85
CA GLN A 583 7.78 -28.70 10.12
C GLN A 583 6.33 -28.53 10.60
N ASN A 584 5.73 -27.38 10.29
CA ASN A 584 4.41 -27.00 10.80
C ASN A 584 3.31 -27.03 9.73
N SER A 585 3.57 -27.59 8.54
CA SER A 585 2.65 -27.53 7.39
C SER A 585 1.22 -28.02 7.69
N HIS A 586 1.09 -29.05 8.53
CA HIS A 586 -0.22 -29.59 8.94
C HIS A 586 -0.97 -28.70 9.94
N ASP A 587 -0.27 -27.77 10.59
CA ASP A 587 -0.78 -26.93 11.67
C ASP A 587 -1.11 -25.50 11.23
N LEU A 588 -0.72 -25.11 10.01
CA LEU A 588 -0.86 -23.74 9.53
C LEU A 588 -2.32 -23.37 9.19
N GLY A 589 -3.14 -24.33 8.74
CA GLY A 589 -4.53 -24.09 8.33
C GLY A 589 -4.65 -22.86 7.40
N ALA A 590 -5.47 -21.88 7.78
CA ALA A 590 -5.68 -20.63 7.04
C ALA A 590 -4.40 -19.77 6.86
N ALA A 591 -3.36 -19.99 7.68
CA ALA A 591 -2.09 -19.29 7.52
C ALA A 591 -1.18 -19.89 6.43
N SER A 592 -1.54 -21.02 5.81
CA SER A 592 -0.70 -21.70 4.81
C SER A 592 -0.34 -20.79 3.64
N ARG A 593 -1.34 -20.11 3.06
CA ARG A 593 -1.11 -19.16 1.95
C ARG A 593 -0.20 -18.00 2.35
N ALA A 594 -0.34 -17.51 3.59
CA ALA A 594 0.52 -16.45 4.11
C ALA A 594 1.98 -16.94 4.27
N VAL A 595 2.18 -18.18 4.72
CA VAL A 595 3.50 -18.82 4.78
C VAL A 595 4.12 -18.96 3.39
N ASP A 596 3.36 -19.43 2.40
CA ASP A 596 3.84 -19.54 1.02
C ASP A 596 4.26 -18.18 0.44
N GLN A 597 3.47 -17.14 0.72
CA GLN A 597 3.77 -15.77 0.31
C GLN A 597 5.04 -15.23 0.96
N VAL A 598 5.27 -15.44 2.26
CA VAL A 598 6.52 -14.99 2.90
C VAL A 598 7.74 -15.78 2.43
N VAL A 599 7.57 -17.06 2.10
CA VAL A 599 8.65 -17.87 1.50
C VAL A 599 9.00 -17.36 0.10
N GLU A 600 8.00 -17.06 -0.75
CA GLU A 600 8.22 -16.44 -2.06
C GLU A 600 8.92 -15.08 -1.91
N GLN A 601 8.47 -14.26 -0.96
CA GLN A 601 9.03 -12.93 -0.71
C GLN A 601 10.49 -12.99 -0.20
N ALA A 602 10.80 -13.86 0.75
CA ALA A 602 12.14 -14.03 1.28
C ALA A 602 13.13 -14.52 0.19
N ALA A 603 12.69 -15.44 -0.66
CA ALA A 603 13.48 -15.89 -1.81
C ALA A 603 13.73 -14.76 -2.82
N ALA A 604 12.74 -13.88 -3.04
CA ALA A 604 12.88 -12.70 -3.89
C ALA A 604 13.85 -11.67 -3.27
N ASN A 605 13.79 -11.46 -1.95
CA ASN A 605 14.67 -10.55 -1.22
C ASN A 605 16.14 -10.94 -1.33
N ILE A 606 16.47 -12.24 -1.21
CA ILE A 606 17.85 -12.73 -1.38
C ILE A 606 18.39 -12.38 -2.77
N ARG A 607 17.62 -12.68 -3.82
CA ARG A 607 18.04 -12.39 -5.21
C ARG A 607 18.17 -10.91 -5.49
N TRP A 608 17.29 -10.12 -4.87
CA TRP A 608 17.36 -8.69 -4.94
C TRP A 608 18.66 -8.18 -4.32
N MET A 609 19.08 -8.70 -3.15
CA MET A 609 20.36 -8.37 -2.53
C MET A 609 21.53 -8.72 -3.46
N GLU A 610 21.53 -9.94 -4.02
CA GLU A 610 22.58 -10.40 -4.95
C GLU A 610 22.71 -9.51 -6.20
N SER A 611 21.59 -9.00 -6.72
CA SER A 611 21.56 -8.29 -8.00
C SER A 611 21.76 -6.77 -7.85
N ASN A 612 21.32 -6.19 -6.74
CA ASN A 612 21.13 -4.73 -6.63
C ASN A 612 21.94 -4.07 -5.52
N TYR A 613 22.34 -4.80 -4.47
CA TYR A 613 22.96 -4.21 -3.28
C TYR A 613 24.20 -3.36 -3.63
N GLU A 614 25.16 -3.92 -4.38
CA GLU A 614 26.38 -3.19 -4.73
C GLU A 614 26.11 -1.95 -5.59
N THR A 615 25.15 -2.02 -6.50
CA THR A 615 24.77 -0.89 -7.37
C THR A 615 24.15 0.24 -6.55
N ILE A 616 23.26 -0.10 -5.62
CA ILE A 616 22.58 0.87 -4.75
C ILE A 616 23.58 1.51 -3.79
N VAL A 617 24.42 0.73 -3.11
CA VAL A 617 25.42 1.25 -2.18
C VAL A 617 26.41 2.16 -2.92
N LYS A 618 26.86 1.79 -4.12
CA LYS A 618 27.71 2.66 -4.94
C LYS A 618 27.01 3.97 -5.28
N TRP A 619 25.76 3.91 -5.72
CA TRP A 619 24.97 5.10 -6.06
C TRP A 619 24.78 6.01 -4.84
N LEU A 620 24.44 5.44 -3.68
CA LEU A 620 24.27 6.16 -2.42
C LEU A 620 25.58 6.85 -2.02
N THR A 621 26.72 6.18 -2.16
CA THR A 621 28.05 6.75 -1.87
C THR A 621 28.28 8.03 -2.67
N ASP A 622 27.90 8.02 -3.95
CA ASP A 622 28.08 9.17 -4.85
C ASP A 622 27.04 10.28 -4.58
N ALA A 623 25.88 9.95 -4.02
CA ALA A 623 24.79 10.89 -3.74
C ALA A 623 24.95 11.66 -2.41
N VAL A 624 25.63 11.06 -1.43
CA VAL A 624 25.88 11.66 -0.10
C VAL A 624 27.19 12.44 -0.04
N ARG A 625 28.18 12.09 -0.86
CA ARG A 625 29.38 12.91 -1.11
C ARG A 625 29.03 14.26 -1.75
#